data_AF-A0A6B3UK27-F1
#
_entry.id   AF-A0A6B3UK27-F1
#
_cell.length_a   1.000
_cell.length_b   1.000
_cell.length_c   1.000
_cell.angle_alpha   90.00
_cell.angle_beta   90.00
_cell.angle_gamma   90.00
#
_symmetry.space_group_name_H-M   'P 1'
#
loop_
_entity.id
_entity.type
_entity.pdbx_description
1 polymer ?
#
loop_
_entity_poly.entity_id
_entity_poly.type
_entity_poly.pdbx_seq_one_letter_code
_entity_poly.pdbx_strand_id
1 'polypeptide(L)'
;MSMTVLYPVADNAERALAAPVARAAREREARTRGKGEVRFVVEEAGPAFETRDAAMDAYAGRLEDDRPGKRTVLPPEDRYCSLREVLAAERGRRPALGPISPTYEDGRRWPQPARHHRTVWRLSIAYWKLVGAEEAKALIQARSARRDPHAETLEPDALRAMARQPLKPVKPQQPLDVGLFEYRPPEAPDTIIPDE
;
A
#
# COMPACT_ATOMS: atom_id res chain seq x y z
N MET A 1 -20.55 18.65 6.33
CA MET A 1 -20.25 17.53 5.41
C MET A 1 -18.93 16.91 5.82
N SER A 2 -18.90 15.63 6.18
CA SER A 2 -17.65 14.94 6.52
C SER A 2 -16.81 14.78 5.25
N MET A 3 -15.63 15.40 5.20
CA MET A 3 -14.69 15.29 4.07
C MET A 3 -13.92 13.95 4.08
N THR A 4 -14.56 12.86 4.51
CA THR A 4 -13.86 11.62 4.84
C THR A 4 -14.36 10.47 3.99
N VAL A 5 -13.42 9.76 3.37
CA VAL A 5 -13.71 8.55 2.59
C VAL A 5 -14.25 7.47 3.52
N LEU A 6 -15.36 6.84 3.13
CA LEU A 6 -15.95 5.71 3.83
C LEU A 6 -15.57 4.42 3.11
N TYR A 7 -14.49 3.82 3.59
CA TYR A 7 -13.94 2.60 3.01
C TYR A 7 -14.87 1.41 3.25
N PRO A 8 -15.14 0.58 2.23
CA PRO A 8 -15.94 -0.62 2.39
C PRO A 8 -15.31 -1.61 3.40
N VAL A 9 -16.14 -2.42 4.03
CA VAL A 9 -15.72 -3.55 4.88
C VAL A 9 -16.18 -4.84 4.18
N ALA A 10 -15.23 -5.69 3.81
CA ALA A 10 -15.50 -6.91 3.04
C ALA A 10 -14.39 -7.95 3.22
N ASP A 11 -14.62 -9.16 2.75
CA ASP A 11 -13.66 -10.27 2.71
C ASP A 11 -12.66 -10.20 1.54
N ASN A 12 -13.07 -9.60 0.43
CA ASN A 12 -12.23 -9.41 -0.77
C ASN A 12 -12.63 -8.16 -1.58
N ALA A 13 -11.81 -7.80 -2.56
CA ALA A 13 -12.02 -6.61 -3.40
C ALA A 13 -13.33 -6.64 -4.22
N GLU A 14 -13.72 -7.81 -4.75
CA GLU A 14 -14.96 -7.94 -5.54
C GLU A 14 -16.20 -7.69 -4.67
N ARG A 15 -16.20 -8.23 -3.45
CA ARG A 15 -17.26 -8.01 -2.46
C ARG A 15 -17.26 -6.57 -1.95
N ALA A 16 -16.09 -5.96 -1.76
CA ALA A 16 -15.96 -4.55 -1.44
C ALA A 16 -16.60 -3.66 -2.53
N LEU A 17 -16.48 -4.06 -3.80
CA LEU A 17 -17.06 -3.35 -4.94
C LEU A 17 -18.58 -3.58 -5.07
N ALA A 18 -19.03 -4.82 -4.94
CA ALA A 18 -20.40 -5.21 -5.29
C ALA A 18 -21.38 -5.03 -4.12
N ALA A 19 -21.04 -5.55 -2.94
CA ALA A 19 -21.94 -5.64 -1.80
C ALA A 19 -21.15 -5.72 -0.48
N PRO A 20 -20.56 -4.60 -0.03
CA PRO A 20 -19.81 -4.57 1.21
C PRO A 20 -20.74 -4.74 2.42
N VAL A 21 -20.23 -5.34 3.48
CA VAL A 21 -20.97 -5.57 4.74
C VAL A 21 -21.29 -4.24 5.42
N ALA A 22 -20.33 -3.30 5.37
CA ALA A 22 -20.47 -1.98 5.92
C ALA A 22 -19.47 -1.02 5.26
N ARG A 23 -19.48 0.25 5.68
CA ARG A 23 -18.46 1.23 5.32
C ARG A 23 -17.97 1.94 6.57
N ALA A 24 -16.71 2.33 6.63
CA ALA A 24 -16.09 2.92 7.80
C ALA A 24 -14.90 3.81 7.43
N ALA A 25 -14.76 4.94 8.12
CA ALA A 25 -13.61 5.83 7.94
C ALA A 25 -12.38 5.33 8.72
N ARG A 26 -12.62 4.74 9.89
CA ARG A 26 -11.58 4.34 10.84
C ARG A 26 -11.63 2.86 11.13
N GLU A 27 -10.48 2.29 11.50
CA GLU A 27 -10.34 0.87 11.83
C GLU A 27 -11.30 0.42 12.94
N ARG A 28 -11.43 1.22 14.02
CA ARG A 28 -12.35 0.90 15.12
C ARG A 28 -13.80 0.77 14.66
N GLU A 29 -14.25 1.66 13.77
CA GLU A 29 -15.60 1.60 13.21
C GLU A 29 -15.76 0.39 12.29
N ALA A 30 -14.72 0.08 11.50
CA ALA A 30 -14.70 -1.08 10.62
C ALA A 30 -14.81 -2.39 11.41
N ARG A 31 -14.08 -2.53 12.53
CA ARG A 31 -14.18 -3.71 13.41
C ARG A 31 -15.58 -3.85 13.99
N THR A 32 -16.16 -2.77 14.51
CA THR A 32 -17.51 -2.78 15.08
C THR A 32 -18.57 -3.15 14.04
N ARG A 33 -18.52 -2.54 12.85
CA ARG A 33 -19.52 -2.76 11.80
C ARG A 33 -19.33 -4.11 11.09
N GLY A 34 -18.08 -4.53 10.91
CA GLY A 34 -17.70 -5.82 10.30
C GLY A 34 -17.79 -7.01 11.23
N LYS A 35 -18.01 -6.80 12.55
CA LYS A 35 -18.06 -7.83 13.59
C LYS A 35 -16.84 -8.77 13.55
N GLY A 36 -15.66 -8.20 13.34
CA GLY A 36 -14.43 -8.97 13.19
C GLY A 36 -13.20 -8.09 13.15
N GLU A 37 -12.05 -8.73 13.17
CA GLU A 37 -10.77 -8.06 12.96
C GLU A 37 -10.61 -7.67 11.49
N VAL A 38 -9.99 -6.53 11.26
CA VAL A 38 -9.86 -5.96 9.90
C VAL A 38 -8.43 -5.51 9.63
N ARG A 39 -8.05 -5.51 8.35
CA ARG A 39 -6.82 -4.91 7.86
C ARG A 39 -7.12 -3.96 6.71
N PHE A 40 -6.53 -2.77 6.71
CA PHE A 40 -6.63 -1.88 5.55
C PHE A 40 -5.79 -2.42 4.40
N VAL A 41 -6.39 -2.60 3.23
CA VAL A 41 -5.71 -3.09 2.04
C VAL A 41 -6.12 -2.30 0.81
N VAL A 42 -5.28 -2.37 -0.22
CA VAL A 42 -5.57 -1.88 -1.56
C VAL A 42 -5.35 -3.05 -2.51
N GLU A 43 -6.43 -3.52 -3.13
CA GLU A 43 -6.41 -4.68 -4.03
C GLU A 43 -7.06 -4.32 -5.36
N GLU A 44 -6.79 -5.12 -6.39
CA GLU A 44 -7.38 -4.93 -7.72
C GLU A 44 -8.68 -5.72 -7.88
N ALA A 45 -9.66 -5.18 -8.58
CA ALA A 45 -10.95 -5.81 -8.83
C ALA A 45 -11.41 -5.69 -10.30
N GLY A 46 -12.30 -6.58 -10.70
CA GLY A 46 -12.95 -6.63 -12.01
C GLY A 46 -12.01 -7.02 -13.16
N PRO A 47 -12.36 -6.69 -14.41
CA PRO A 47 -11.51 -6.99 -15.59
C PRO A 47 -10.33 -6.02 -15.76
N ALA A 48 -9.41 -6.37 -16.66
CA ALA A 48 -8.33 -5.49 -17.13
C ALA A 48 -8.72 -4.86 -18.47
N PHE A 49 -8.33 -3.61 -18.70
CA PHE A 49 -8.63 -2.87 -19.92
C PHE A 49 -7.35 -2.40 -20.61
N GLU A 50 -7.32 -2.39 -21.94
CA GLU A 50 -6.17 -1.90 -22.69
C GLU A 50 -6.01 -0.37 -22.60
N THR A 51 -7.11 0.36 -22.41
CA THR A 51 -7.12 1.83 -22.37
C THR A 51 -7.77 2.36 -21.10
N ARG A 52 -7.30 3.54 -20.66
CA ARG A 52 -7.88 4.25 -19.51
C ARG A 52 -9.35 4.59 -19.75
N ASP A 53 -9.69 5.04 -20.95
CA ASP A 53 -11.04 5.46 -21.30
C ASP A 53 -12.06 4.33 -21.26
N ALA A 54 -11.67 3.13 -21.73
CA ALA A 54 -12.53 1.95 -21.64
C ALA A 54 -12.77 1.54 -20.17
N ALA A 55 -11.74 1.62 -19.33
CA ALA A 55 -11.89 1.37 -17.89
C ALA A 55 -12.77 2.42 -17.20
N MET A 56 -12.60 3.70 -17.54
CA MET A 56 -13.42 4.79 -17.03
C MET A 56 -14.90 4.62 -17.41
N ASP A 57 -15.17 4.25 -18.66
CA ASP A 57 -16.54 4.02 -19.15
C ASP A 57 -17.19 2.80 -18.48
N ALA A 58 -16.43 1.71 -18.26
CA ALA A 58 -16.93 0.52 -17.57
C ALA A 58 -17.30 0.77 -16.09
N TYR A 59 -16.65 1.75 -15.45
CA TYR A 59 -16.89 2.12 -14.06
C TYR A 59 -17.46 3.53 -13.90
N ALA A 60 -18.24 3.99 -14.88
CA ALA A 60 -18.90 5.29 -14.85
C ALA A 60 -19.72 5.46 -13.56
N GLY A 61 -19.62 6.63 -12.93
CA GLY A 61 -20.28 6.91 -11.64
C GLY A 61 -19.58 6.33 -10.40
N ARG A 62 -18.49 5.57 -10.55
CA ARG A 62 -17.66 5.07 -9.43
C ARG A 62 -16.27 5.67 -9.37
N LEU A 63 -15.89 6.43 -10.39
CA LEU A 63 -14.62 7.15 -10.48
C LEU A 63 -14.91 8.61 -10.80
N GLU A 64 -14.03 9.49 -10.33
CA GLU A 64 -14.05 10.89 -10.76
C GLU A 64 -13.60 10.96 -12.22
N ASP A 65 -14.41 11.61 -13.04
CA ASP A 65 -14.17 11.76 -14.47
C ASP A 65 -14.17 13.26 -14.78
N ASP A 66 -13.09 13.74 -15.40
CA ASP A 66 -12.95 15.14 -15.82
C ASP A 66 -13.02 15.29 -17.35
N ARG A 67 -13.33 14.20 -18.08
CA ARG A 67 -13.44 14.24 -19.54
C ARG A 67 -14.60 15.15 -19.98
N PRO A 68 -14.43 15.96 -21.04
CA PRO A 68 -15.49 16.82 -21.56
C PRO A 68 -16.78 16.01 -21.85
N GLY A 69 -17.92 16.49 -21.34
CA GLY A 69 -19.23 15.85 -21.54
C GLY A 69 -19.50 14.60 -20.69
N LYS A 70 -18.54 14.12 -19.89
CA LYS A 70 -18.68 12.96 -18.98
C LYS A 70 -18.31 13.29 -17.53
N ARG A 71 -18.26 14.59 -17.18
CA ARG A 71 -17.74 15.04 -15.89
C ARG A 71 -18.54 14.45 -14.73
N THR A 72 -17.86 13.73 -13.85
CA THR A 72 -18.43 13.09 -12.67
C THR A 72 -17.58 13.46 -11.46
N VAL A 73 -18.19 14.10 -10.46
CA VAL A 73 -17.54 14.39 -9.18
C VAL A 73 -18.22 13.54 -8.12
N LEU A 74 -17.43 12.74 -7.41
CA LEU A 74 -17.94 11.87 -6.37
C LEU A 74 -17.98 12.59 -5.02
N PRO A 75 -18.97 12.30 -4.17
CA PRO A 75 -18.92 12.75 -2.79
C PRO A 75 -17.71 12.09 -2.08
N PRO A 76 -17.09 12.76 -1.08
CA PRO A 76 -15.87 12.26 -0.44
C PRO A 76 -15.98 10.83 0.07
N GLU A 77 -17.14 10.44 0.60
CA GLU A 77 -17.42 9.10 1.09
C GLU A 77 -17.21 7.99 0.05
N ASP A 78 -17.37 8.29 -1.25
CA ASP A 78 -17.31 7.33 -2.36
C ASP A 78 -15.95 7.27 -3.08
N ARG A 79 -14.96 8.04 -2.63
CA ARG A 79 -13.62 8.10 -3.24
C ARG A 79 -12.66 7.01 -2.77
N TYR A 80 -13.13 5.76 -2.74
CA TYR A 80 -12.34 4.59 -2.33
C TYR A 80 -11.83 3.75 -3.52
N CYS A 81 -12.26 4.09 -4.74
CA CYS A 81 -11.83 3.48 -5.99
C CYS A 81 -10.85 4.39 -6.75
N SER A 82 -9.87 3.78 -7.43
CA SER A 82 -8.95 4.47 -8.33
C SER A 82 -8.57 3.57 -9.51
N LEU A 83 -8.26 4.14 -10.68
CA LEU A 83 -7.66 3.39 -11.78
C LEU A 83 -6.15 3.44 -11.69
N ARG A 84 -5.52 2.29 -11.91
CA ARG A 84 -4.06 2.17 -11.98
C ARG A 84 -3.64 1.46 -13.26
N GLU A 85 -2.63 2.00 -13.90
CA GLU A 85 -1.90 1.30 -14.95
C GLU A 85 -0.94 0.31 -14.30
N VAL A 86 -1.04 -0.96 -14.69
CA VAL A 86 -0.21 -2.05 -14.17
C VAL A 86 0.34 -2.89 -15.30
N LEU A 87 1.42 -3.62 -15.03
CA LEU A 87 1.96 -4.59 -15.98
C LEU A 87 0.90 -5.67 -16.29
N ALA A 88 0.68 -5.90 -17.58
CA ALA A 88 -0.18 -6.97 -18.04
C ALA A 88 0.40 -8.32 -17.59
N ALA A 89 -0.46 -9.22 -17.14
CA ALA A 89 -0.03 -10.59 -16.93
C ALA A 89 0.21 -11.26 -18.29
N GLU A 90 1.38 -11.86 -18.46
CA GLU A 90 1.74 -12.68 -19.62
C GLU A 90 1.73 -14.15 -19.17
N ARG A 91 0.97 -15.00 -19.87
CA ARG A 91 0.78 -16.43 -19.49
C ARG A 91 0.37 -16.62 -18.02
N GLY A 92 -0.49 -15.73 -17.51
CA GLY A 92 -1.02 -15.78 -16.15
C GLY A 92 -0.07 -15.28 -15.05
N ARG A 93 1.10 -14.71 -15.40
CA ARG A 93 2.04 -14.13 -14.42
C ARG A 93 2.46 -12.74 -14.82
N ARG A 94 2.64 -11.85 -13.84
CA ARG A 94 3.26 -10.55 -14.10
C ARG A 94 4.74 -10.74 -14.44
N PRO A 95 5.28 -9.98 -15.40
CA PRO A 95 6.70 -9.97 -15.67
C PRO A 95 7.47 -9.63 -14.39
N ALA A 96 8.46 -10.45 -14.04
CA ALA A 96 9.40 -10.11 -13.00
C ALA A 96 10.42 -9.13 -13.59
N LEU A 97 10.32 -7.86 -13.22
CA LEU A 97 11.38 -6.88 -13.51
C LEU A 97 12.57 -7.23 -12.63
N GLY A 98 13.58 -7.87 -13.22
CA GLY A 98 14.83 -8.17 -12.53
C GLY A 98 15.57 -6.87 -12.16
N PRO A 99 16.40 -6.88 -11.10
CA PRO A 99 17.25 -5.75 -10.77
C PRO A 99 18.18 -5.44 -11.97
N ILE A 100 18.28 -4.16 -12.33
CA ILE A 100 19.21 -3.71 -13.36
C ILE A 100 20.55 -3.39 -12.67
N SER A 101 21.62 -4.05 -13.09
CA SER A 101 22.97 -3.74 -12.65
C SER A 101 23.61 -2.68 -13.56
N PRO A 102 24.34 -1.68 -13.01
CA PRO A 102 25.13 -0.77 -13.83
C PRO A 102 26.18 -1.57 -14.60
N THR A 103 26.22 -1.40 -15.91
CA THR A 103 27.24 -1.97 -16.80
C THR A 103 27.95 -0.81 -17.48
N TYR A 104 29.28 -0.76 -17.39
CA TYR A 104 30.06 0.24 -18.14
C TYR A 104 30.53 -0.40 -19.45
N GLU A 105 29.77 -0.17 -20.52
CA GLU A 105 30.00 -0.73 -21.86
C GLU A 105 29.82 0.39 -22.89
N ASP A 106 30.73 0.50 -23.86
CA ASP A 106 30.71 1.53 -24.92
C ASP A 106 30.55 2.98 -24.41
N GLY A 107 31.15 3.30 -23.26
CA GLY A 107 31.07 4.63 -22.64
C GLY A 107 29.71 4.95 -22.01
N ARG A 108 28.83 3.95 -21.85
CA ARG A 108 27.52 4.08 -21.17
C ARG A 108 27.54 3.27 -19.89
N ARG A 109 27.03 3.86 -18.81
CA ARG A 109 26.99 3.26 -17.45
C ARG A 109 25.75 2.39 -17.19
N TRP A 110 24.76 2.45 -18.06
CA TRP A 110 23.52 1.69 -17.93
C TRP A 110 23.31 0.84 -19.18
N PRO A 111 22.88 -0.43 -19.01
CA PRO A 111 22.53 -1.26 -20.16
C PRO A 111 21.36 -0.63 -20.91
N GLN A 112 21.23 -0.96 -22.19
CA GLN A 112 20.06 -0.56 -22.95
C GLN A 112 18.80 -1.14 -22.27
N PRO A 113 17.75 -0.32 -22.02
CA PRO A 113 16.55 -0.80 -21.37
C PRO A 113 15.95 -1.98 -22.13
N ALA A 114 15.49 -2.99 -21.39
CA ALA A 114 14.75 -4.10 -21.98
C ALA A 114 13.47 -3.59 -22.68
N ARG A 115 12.93 -4.40 -23.59
CA ARG A 115 11.69 -4.08 -24.31
C ARG A 115 10.57 -3.68 -23.35
N HIS A 116 9.78 -2.69 -23.76
CA HIS A 116 8.62 -2.24 -23.00
C HIS A 116 7.64 -3.39 -22.78
N HIS A 117 7.31 -3.64 -21.51
CA HIS A 117 6.25 -4.57 -21.14
C HIS A 117 4.89 -3.96 -21.44
N ARG A 118 3.95 -4.78 -21.88
CA ARG A 118 2.57 -4.34 -22.07
C ARG A 118 1.95 -3.96 -20.73
N THR A 119 1.23 -2.85 -20.69
CA THR A 119 0.45 -2.39 -19.54
C THR A 119 -1.04 -2.53 -19.79
N VAL A 120 -1.82 -2.59 -18.72
CA VAL A 120 -3.28 -2.60 -18.71
C VAL A 120 -3.79 -1.74 -17.55
N TRP A 121 -5.00 -1.22 -17.69
CA TRP A 121 -5.71 -0.46 -16.67
C TRP A 121 -6.57 -1.40 -15.80
N ARG A 122 -6.38 -1.30 -14.48
CA ARG A 122 -7.10 -2.07 -13.46
C ARG A 122 -7.79 -1.13 -12.47
N LEU A 123 -8.96 -1.53 -12.00
CA LEU A 123 -9.59 -0.88 -10.86
C LEU A 123 -8.88 -1.32 -9.58
N SER A 124 -8.50 -0.35 -8.77
CA SER A 124 -7.91 -0.54 -7.45
C SER A 124 -8.86 -0.02 -6.39
N ILE A 125 -9.11 -0.84 -5.37
CA ILE A 125 -10.09 -0.57 -4.31
C ILE A 125 -9.37 -0.57 -2.97
N ALA A 126 -9.50 0.54 -2.24
CA ALA A 126 -9.07 0.64 -0.86
C ALA A 126 -10.23 0.22 0.07
N TYR A 127 -10.00 -0.76 0.94
CA TYR A 127 -11.06 -1.28 1.82
C TYR A 127 -10.50 -1.92 3.10
N TRP A 128 -11.39 -2.10 4.08
CA TRP A 128 -11.12 -2.87 5.30
C TRP A 128 -11.42 -4.35 5.04
N LYS A 129 -10.36 -5.14 4.90
CA LYS A 129 -10.45 -6.59 4.70
C LYS A 129 -10.70 -7.29 6.02
N LEU A 130 -11.78 -8.07 6.11
CA LEU A 130 -12.04 -8.97 7.22
C LEU A 130 -10.97 -10.06 7.24
N VAL A 131 -10.28 -10.19 8.38
CA VAL A 131 -9.23 -11.19 8.57
C VAL A 131 -9.67 -12.23 9.60
N GLY A 132 -9.24 -13.48 9.40
CA GLY A 132 -9.47 -14.54 10.37
C GLY A 132 -8.70 -14.30 11.67
N ALA A 133 -9.12 -14.94 12.76
CA ALA A 133 -8.52 -14.77 14.10
C ALA A 133 -7.00 -15.05 14.13
N GLU A 134 -6.53 -16.07 13.38
CA GLU A 134 -5.10 -16.38 13.28
C GLU A 134 -4.30 -15.31 12.54
N GLU A 135 -4.84 -14.78 11.43
CA GLU A 135 -4.19 -13.68 10.71
C GLU A 135 -4.22 -12.40 11.57
N ALA A 136 -5.27 -12.17 12.35
CA ALA A 136 -5.36 -11.05 13.28
C ALA A 136 -4.29 -11.12 14.39
N LYS A 137 -4.05 -12.29 14.98
CA LYS A 137 -2.95 -12.51 15.94
C LYS A 137 -1.59 -12.18 15.30
N ALA A 138 -1.40 -12.54 14.03
CA ALA A 138 -0.17 -12.24 13.27
C ALA A 138 -0.02 -10.75 12.89
N LEU A 139 -1.04 -9.92 13.10
CA LEU A 139 -0.93 -8.47 12.91
C LEU A 139 -0.45 -7.74 14.18
N ILE A 140 -0.57 -8.36 15.36
CA ILE A 140 -0.14 -7.74 16.62
C ILE A 140 1.39 -7.64 16.62
N GLN A 141 1.89 -6.41 16.65
CA GLN A 141 3.32 -6.13 16.72
C GLN A 141 3.85 -6.38 18.14
N ALA A 142 4.99 -7.08 18.24
CA ALA A 142 5.64 -7.41 19.51
C ALA A 142 5.85 -6.19 20.43
N ARG A 143 6.17 -5.01 19.86
CA ARG A 143 6.36 -3.78 20.64
C ARG A 143 5.06 -3.20 21.18
N SER A 144 3.93 -3.39 20.49
CA SER A 144 2.61 -2.99 20.99
C SER A 144 2.17 -3.93 22.10
N ALA A 145 2.40 -5.23 21.94
CA ALA A 145 2.11 -6.24 22.96
C ALA A 145 2.87 -5.96 24.26
N ARG A 146 4.16 -5.58 24.20
CA ARG A 146 4.94 -5.19 25.40
C ARG A 146 4.38 -4.01 26.19
N ARG A 147 3.53 -3.19 25.59
CA ARG A 147 2.92 -2.02 26.24
C ARG A 147 1.50 -2.30 26.74
N ASP A 148 0.98 -3.49 26.47
CA ASP A 148 -0.33 -3.92 26.92
C ASP A 148 -0.23 -4.40 28.38
N PRO A 149 -1.06 -3.88 29.31
CA PRO A 149 -1.12 -4.39 30.68
C PRO A 149 -1.47 -5.88 30.78
N HIS A 150 -2.06 -6.47 29.73
CA HIS A 150 -2.46 -7.88 29.67
C HIS A 150 -1.47 -8.73 28.85
N ALA A 151 -0.27 -8.20 28.58
CA ALA A 151 0.77 -8.91 27.83
C ALA A 151 1.20 -10.23 28.49
N GLU A 152 1.03 -10.35 29.81
CA GLU A 152 1.38 -11.55 30.58
C GLU A 152 0.47 -12.74 30.28
N THR A 153 -0.74 -12.50 29.75
CA THR A 153 -1.71 -13.55 29.40
C THR A 153 -1.65 -13.95 27.92
N LEU A 154 -0.57 -13.61 27.20
CA LEU A 154 -0.45 -13.96 25.78
C LEU A 154 -0.24 -15.45 25.59
N GLU A 155 -1.06 -16.07 24.74
CA GLU A 155 -0.94 -17.48 24.39
C GLU A 155 0.43 -17.80 23.74
N PRO A 156 1.04 -18.96 24.03
CA PRO A 156 2.37 -19.33 23.51
C PRO A 156 2.47 -19.28 21.98
N ASP A 157 1.40 -19.64 21.25
CA ASP A 157 1.40 -19.60 19.79
C ASP A 157 1.33 -18.17 19.24
N ALA A 158 0.65 -17.26 19.94
CA ALA A 158 0.69 -15.84 19.61
C ALA A 158 2.10 -15.26 19.82
N LEU A 159 2.80 -15.67 20.88
CA LEU A 159 4.20 -15.28 21.12
C LEU A 159 5.14 -15.78 20.03
N ARG A 160 4.99 -17.05 19.60
CA ARG A 160 5.78 -17.61 18.48
C ARG A 160 5.49 -16.90 17.16
N ALA A 161 4.23 -16.56 16.90
CA ALA A 161 3.85 -15.79 15.72
C ALA A 161 4.51 -14.40 15.74
N MET A 162 4.50 -13.70 16.88
CA MET A 162 5.18 -12.40 17.05
C MET A 162 6.68 -12.48 16.83
N ALA A 163 7.35 -13.51 17.35
CA ALA A 163 8.80 -13.67 17.22
C ALA A 163 9.27 -13.87 15.77
N ARG A 164 8.38 -14.38 14.90
CA ARG A 164 8.67 -14.61 13.47
C ARG A 164 8.30 -13.42 12.57
N GLN A 165 7.63 -12.40 13.11
CA GLN A 165 7.27 -11.23 12.32
C GLN A 165 8.51 -10.38 12.03
N PRO A 166 8.70 -9.91 10.78
CA PRO A 166 9.74 -8.92 10.49
C PRO A 166 9.43 -7.63 11.26
N LEU A 167 10.46 -7.02 11.84
CA LEU A 167 10.32 -5.77 12.59
C LEU A 167 9.81 -4.66 11.67
N LYS A 168 8.63 -4.11 11.99
CA LYS A 168 8.08 -2.96 11.27
C LYS A 168 8.36 -1.66 12.01
N PRO A 169 8.72 -0.57 11.31
CA PRO A 169 8.81 0.74 11.91
C PRO A 169 7.43 1.15 12.44
N VAL A 170 7.35 1.45 13.74
CA VAL A 170 6.09 1.83 14.42
C VAL A 170 5.74 3.31 14.20
N LYS A 171 6.74 4.11 13.83
CA LYS A 171 6.62 5.51 13.44
C LYS A 171 7.54 5.76 12.23
N PRO A 172 7.23 6.73 11.36
CA PRO A 172 8.22 7.25 10.43
C PRO A 172 9.50 7.52 11.20
N GLN A 173 10.64 7.02 10.71
CA GLN A 173 11.91 7.43 11.27
C GLN A 173 11.96 8.95 11.15
N GLN A 174 12.27 9.63 12.26
CA GLN A 174 12.55 11.06 12.17
C GLN A 174 13.66 11.21 11.13
N PRO A 175 13.51 12.13 10.16
CA PRO A 175 14.63 12.46 9.30
C PRO A 175 15.77 12.82 10.25
N LEU A 176 16.88 12.10 10.11
CA LEU A 176 18.12 12.62 10.64
C LEU A 176 18.37 13.86 9.79
N ASP A 177 18.35 15.05 10.40
CA ASP A 177 18.82 16.29 9.79
C ASP A 177 20.34 16.17 9.63
N VAL A 178 20.78 15.23 8.80
CA VAL A 178 22.13 15.17 8.28
C VAL A 178 22.00 15.77 6.90
N GLY A 179 22.42 17.04 6.79
CA GLY A 179 22.51 17.68 5.49
C GLY A 179 23.33 16.81 4.54
N LEU A 180 22.99 16.83 3.25
CA LEU A 180 23.71 16.09 2.18
C LEU A 180 25.22 16.43 2.13
N PHE A 181 25.64 17.50 2.82
CA PHE A 181 27.00 18.01 2.90
C PHE A 181 27.58 17.99 4.33
N GLU A 182 26.90 17.39 5.30
CA GLU A 182 27.48 17.20 6.63
C GLU A 182 28.50 16.07 6.59
N TYR A 183 29.75 16.47 6.31
CA TYR A 183 30.92 15.63 6.51
C TYR A 183 31.11 15.44 8.01
N ARG A 184 30.83 14.24 8.54
CA ARG A 184 31.35 13.88 9.86
C ARG A 184 32.87 13.71 9.71
N PRO A 185 33.69 14.59 10.31
CA PRO A 185 35.13 14.37 10.29
C PRO A 185 35.42 13.04 10.98
N PRO A 186 36.45 12.30 10.55
CA PRO A 186 36.95 11.19 11.36
C PRO A 186 37.30 11.73 12.76
N GLU A 187 37.01 10.95 13.81
CA GLU A 187 37.43 11.27 15.19
C GLU A 187 38.97 11.19 15.30
N ALA A 188 39.65 12.17 14.72
CA ALA A 188 41.10 12.32 14.73
C ALA A 188 41.40 13.76 15.19
N PRO A 189 41.92 13.96 16.42
CA PRO A 189 42.10 15.28 17.04
C PRO A 189 43.13 16.19 16.34
N ASP A 190 43.83 15.68 15.34
CA ASP A 190 45.02 16.27 14.72
C ASP A 190 44.82 16.67 13.23
N THR A 191 43.61 16.50 12.69
CA THR A 191 43.28 16.97 11.34
C THR A 191 42.65 18.36 11.38
N ILE A 192 43.41 19.38 10.97
CA ILE A 192 42.87 20.74 10.75
C ILE A 192 42.35 20.82 9.32
N ILE A 193 41.04 21.02 9.18
CA ILE A 193 40.40 21.31 7.89
C ILE A 193 40.33 22.84 7.76
N PRO A 194 40.92 23.47 6.73
CA PRO A 194 40.76 24.90 6.50
C PRO A 194 39.35 25.21 5.97
N ASP A 195 38.73 26.26 6.52
CA ASP A 195 37.41 26.75 6.13
C ASP A 195 37.45 27.44 4.75
N GLU A 196 36.49 27.11 3.87
CA GLU A 196 36.03 27.95 2.75
C GLU A 196 34.66 28.57 3.10
#